data_AF-A0A7X8AMW2-F1
#
_entry.id   AF-A0A7X8AMW2-F1
#
_cell.length_a   1.000
_cell.length_b   1.000
_cell.length_c   1.000
_cell.angle_alpha   90.00
_cell.angle_beta   90.00
_cell.angle_gamma   90.00
#
_symmetry.space_group_name_H-M   'P 1'
#
loop_
_entity.id
_entity.type
_entity.pdbx_description
1 polymer ?
#
loop_
_entity_poly.entity_id
_entity_poly.type
_entity_poly.pdbx_seq_one_letter_code
_entity_poly.pdbx_strand_id
1 'polypeptide(L)'
;MAMNEIRQQARRTAAERVARLRQQRADQVRKQEELSAAVMTALVERDAIVADAELRAATALAGLVSSGLSLTQAARWCDLSDRDAARLVRLARPAATGEGGSATKETVSGDLSLPE
;
A
#
# COMPACT_ATOMS: atom_id res chain seq x y z
N MET A 1 -18.42 17.35 55.93
CA MET A 1 -17.69 16.20 55.31
C MET A 1 -18.38 15.73 54.03
N ALA A 2 -19.71 15.55 54.00
CA ALA A 2 -20.48 15.11 52.82
C ALA A 2 -20.18 15.83 51.49
N MET A 3 -20.09 17.17 51.46
CA MET A 3 -19.83 17.90 50.19
C MET A 3 -18.43 17.65 49.59
N ASN A 4 -17.44 17.36 50.43
CA ASN A 4 -16.10 17.02 49.93
C ASN A 4 -16.08 15.61 49.34
N GLU A 5 -16.78 14.66 49.96
CA GLU A 5 -16.92 13.29 49.46
C GLU A 5 -17.68 13.26 48.12
N ILE A 6 -18.77 14.02 47.99
CA ILE A 6 -19.51 14.16 46.73
C ILE A 6 -18.60 14.69 45.61
N ARG A 7 -17.80 15.73 45.89
CA ARG A 7 -16.84 16.26 44.90
C ARG A 7 -15.77 15.26 44.52
N GLN A 8 -15.23 14.49 45.47
CA GLN A 8 -14.23 13.46 45.18
C GLN A 8 -14.83 12.32 44.35
N GLN A 9 -16.07 11.92 44.64
CA GLN A 9 -16.76 10.93 43.84
C GLN A 9 -17.00 11.41 42.41
N ALA A 10 -17.48 12.64 42.24
CA ALA A 10 -17.66 13.23 40.92
C ALA A 10 -16.35 13.30 40.11
N ARG A 11 -15.23 13.64 40.76
CA ARG A 11 -13.91 13.65 40.12
C ARG A 11 -13.46 12.25 39.67
N ARG A 12 -13.65 11.23 40.52
CA ARG A 12 -13.33 9.84 40.17
C ARG A 12 -14.14 9.36 38.96
N THR A 13 -15.45 9.56 38.99
CA THR A 13 -16.33 9.19 37.87
C THR A 13 -15.99 9.95 36.58
N ALA A 14 -15.66 11.24 36.67
CA ALA A 14 -15.20 12.01 35.52
C ALA A 14 -13.87 11.49 34.96
N ALA A 15 -12.89 11.22 35.83
CA ALA A 15 -11.59 10.69 35.44
C ALA A 15 -11.70 9.31 34.76
N GLU A 16 -12.51 8.41 35.30
CA GLU A 16 -12.77 7.10 34.70
C GLU A 16 -13.41 7.21 33.31
N ARG A 17 -14.38 8.11 33.14
CA ARG A 17 -15.01 8.34 31.83
C ARG A 17 -13.99 8.86 30.81
N VAL A 18 -13.15 9.82 31.20
CA VAL A 18 -12.09 10.36 30.33
C VAL A 18 -11.08 9.28 29.98
N ALA A 19 -10.66 8.45 30.95
CA ALA A 19 -9.76 7.33 30.72
C ALA A 19 -10.33 6.33 29.71
N ARG A 20 -11.61 5.94 29.87
CA ARG A 20 -12.29 5.05 28.91
C ARG A 20 -12.34 5.63 27.50
N LEU A 21 -12.65 6.92 27.35
CA LEU A 21 -12.69 7.57 26.03
C LEU A 21 -11.31 7.65 25.38
N ARG A 22 -10.26 7.92 26.17
CA ARG A 22 -8.88 7.90 25.66
C ARG A 22 -8.47 6.50 25.21
N GLN A 23 -8.80 5.49 26.01
CA GLN A 23 -8.53 4.10 25.68
C GLN A 23 -9.24 3.69 24.39
N GLN A 24 -10.53 3.98 24.26
CA GLN A 24 -11.31 3.68 23.05
C GLN A 24 -10.73 4.34 21.80
N ARG A 25 -10.28 5.60 21.91
CA ARG A 25 -9.61 6.29 20.78
C ARG A 25 -8.27 5.63 20.44
N ALA A 26 -7.47 5.28 21.45
CA ALA A 26 -6.21 4.58 21.23
C ALA A 26 -6.42 3.18 20.62
N ASP A 27 -7.48 2.47 20.99
CA ASP A 27 -7.85 1.18 20.38
C ASP A 27 -8.32 1.37 18.93
N GLN A 28 -9.11 2.42 18.66
CA GLN A 28 -9.56 2.75 17.30
C GLN A 28 -8.40 3.09 16.38
N VAL A 29 -7.47 3.94 16.83
CA VAL A 29 -6.27 4.31 16.05
C VAL A 29 -5.42 3.07 15.78
N ARG A 30 -5.13 2.25 16.79
CA ARG A 30 -4.38 0.99 16.60
C ARG A 30 -5.03 0.08 15.58
N LYS A 31 -6.35 -0.11 15.66
CA LYS A 31 -7.09 -0.92 14.69
C LYS A 31 -7.02 -0.32 13.28
N GLN A 32 -7.08 1.00 13.14
CA GLN A 32 -6.96 1.66 11.84
C GLN A 32 -5.55 1.49 11.26
N GLU A 33 -4.51 1.63 12.08
CA GLU A 33 -3.12 1.39 11.68
C GLU A 33 -2.91 -0.05 11.22
N GLU A 34 -3.35 -1.04 12.01
CA GLU A 34 -3.27 -2.46 11.66
C GLU A 34 -3.99 -2.79 10.34
N LEU A 35 -5.23 -2.31 10.17
CA LEU A 35 -5.99 -2.52 8.94
C LEU A 35 -5.34 -1.83 7.73
N SER A 36 -4.82 -0.62 7.91
CA SER A 36 -4.14 0.10 6.83
C SER A 36 -2.88 -0.64 6.38
N ALA A 37 -2.08 -1.15 7.32
CA ALA A 37 -0.90 -1.95 7.03
C ALA A 37 -1.29 -3.24 6.29
N ALA A 38 -2.33 -3.94 6.76
CA ALA A 38 -2.82 -5.16 6.11
C ALA A 38 -3.27 -4.93 4.66
N VAL A 39 -4.00 -3.84 4.40
CA VAL A 39 -4.44 -3.47 3.05
C VAL A 39 -3.24 -3.17 2.16
N MET A 40 -2.28 -2.36 2.62
CA MET A 40 -1.10 -2.02 1.82
C MET A 40 -0.26 -3.25 1.50
N THR A 41 -0.02 -4.12 2.48
CA THR A 41 0.71 -5.39 2.27
C THR A 41 0.00 -6.27 1.25
N ALA A 42 -1.30 -6.48 1.39
CA ALA A 42 -2.06 -7.32 0.45
C ALA A 42 -2.04 -6.78 -0.99
N LEU A 43 -2.07 -5.45 -1.16
CA LEU A 43 -1.95 -4.83 -2.48
C LEU A 43 -0.57 -5.04 -3.09
N VAL A 44 0.51 -4.87 -2.31
CA VAL A 44 1.88 -5.10 -2.79
C VAL A 44 2.09 -6.58 -3.15
N GLU A 45 1.61 -7.50 -2.33
CA GLU A 45 1.68 -8.94 -2.60
C GLU A 45 0.92 -9.30 -3.88
N ARG A 46 -0.31 -8.80 -4.04
CA ARG A 46 -1.11 -8.98 -5.26
C ARG A 46 -0.35 -8.46 -6.48
N ASP A 47 0.18 -7.25 -6.40
CA ASP A 47 0.86 -6.61 -7.53
C ASP A 47 2.14 -7.37 -7.90
N ALA A 48 2.86 -7.94 -6.93
CA ALA A 48 3.99 -8.82 -7.18
C ALA A 48 3.57 -10.11 -7.92
N ILE A 49 2.48 -10.76 -7.49
CA ILE A 49 1.94 -11.96 -8.15
C ILE A 49 1.48 -11.64 -9.58
N VAL A 50 0.80 -10.52 -9.77
CA VAL A 50 0.36 -10.06 -11.10
C VAL A 50 1.57 -9.77 -11.99
N ALA A 51 2.59 -9.09 -11.47
CA ALA A 51 3.81 -8.80 -12.22
C ALA A 51 4.55 -10.06 -12.67
N ASP A 52 4.68 -11.07 -11.79
CA ASP A 52 5.26 -12.37 -12.15
C ASP A 52 4.43 -13.06 -13.25
N ALA A 53 3.11 -13.12 -13.08
CA ALA A 53 2.23 -13.74 -14.07
C ALA A 53 2.32 -13.03 -15.43
N GLU A 54 2.38 -11.70 -15.44
CA GLU A 54 2.53 -10.90 -16.66
C GLU A 54 3.90 -11.13 -17.32
N LEU A 55 4.98 -11.25 -16.54
CA LEU A 55 6.31 -11.55 -17.07
C LEU A 55 6.36 -12.95 -17.70
N ARG A 56 5.76 -13.96 -17.05
CA ARG A 56 5.64 -15.32 -17.60
C ARG A 56 4.81 -15.33 -18.88
N ALA A 57 3.70 -14.59 -18.91
CA ALA A 57 2.87 -14.45 -20.11
C ALA A 57 3.63 -13.73 -21.25
N ALA A 58 4.35 -12.66 -20.94
CA ALA A 58 5.18 -11.92 -21.89
C ALA A 58 6.29 -12.80 -22.49
N THR A 59 6.94 -13.61 -21.65
CA THR A 59 7.96 -14.58 -22.08
C THR A 59 7.36 -15.64 -23.00
N ALA A 60 6.20 -16.20 -22.66
CA ALA A 60 5.51 -17.18 -23.50
C ALA A 60 5.07 -16.59 -24.85
N LEU A 61 4.53 -15.36 -24.85
CA LEU A 61 4.15 -14.65 -26.08
C LEU A 61 5.37 -14.37 -26.97
N ALA A 62 6.50 -13.97 -26.38
CA ALA A 62 7.76 -13.81 -27.10
C ALA A 62 8.25 -15.14 -27.71
N GLY A 63 8.07 -16.25 -27.00
CA GLY A 63 8.32 -17.60 -27.51
C GLY A 63 7.46 -17.95 -28.73
N LEU A 64 6.16 -17.63 -28.71
CA LEU A 64 5.26 -17.80 -29.86
C LEU A 64 5.69 -16.95 -31.05
N VAL A 65 6.10 -15.70 -30.84
CA VAL A 65 6.61 -14.86 -31.93
C VAL A 65 7.92 -15.44 -32.48
N SER A 66 8.78 -15.94 -31.61
CA SER A 66 10.07 -16.54 -31.99
C SER A 66 9.93 -17.85 -32.76
N SER A 67 8.79 -18.55 -32.66
CA SER A 67 8.51 -19.75 -33.46
C SER A 67 8.04 -19.44 -34.89
N GLY A 68 8.00 -18.15 -35.28
CA GLY A 68 7.70 -17.70 -36.63
C GLY A 68 6.32 -17.07 -36.81
N LEU A 69 5.52 -16.96 -35.73
CA LEU A 69 4.26 -16.23 -35.80
C LEU A 69 4.50 -14.72 -35.77
N SER A 70 3.71 -13.97 -36.54
CA SER A 70 3.61 -12.53 -36.31
C SER A 70 2.95 -12.25 -34.95
N LEU A 71 3.22 -11.08 -34.36
CA LEU A 71 2.62 -10.69 -33.08
C LEU A 71 1.08 -10.74 -33.13
N THR A 72 0.46 -10.28 -34.22
CA THR A 72 -1.01 -10.30 -34.38
C THR A 72 -1.56 -11.72 -34.44
N GLN A 73 -0.85 -12.65 -35.08
CA GLN A 73 -1.23 -14.06 -35.09
C GLN A 73 -1.09 -14.66 -33.70
N ALA A 74 0.04 -14.47 -33.02
CA ALA A 74 0.27 -14.96 -31.67
C ALA A 74 -0.78 -14.41 -30.68
N ALA A 75 -1.10 -13.12 -30.76
CA ALA A 75 -2.16 -12.51 -29.96
C ALA A 75 -3.53 -13.16 -30.20
N ARG A 76 -3.88 -13.45 -31.47
CA ARG A 76 -5.13 -14.15 -31.82
C ARG A 76 -5.18 -15.58 -31.28
N TRP A 77 -4.07 -16.31 -31.29
CA TRP A 77 -3.98 -17.65 -30.69
C TRP A 77 -4.22 -17.63 -29.18
N CYS A 78 -3.89 -16.52 -28.53
CA CYS A 78 -4.07 -16.33 -27.09
C CYS A 78 -5.36 -15.57 -26.72
N ASP A 79 -6.21 -15.24 -27.70
CA ASP A 79 -7.40 -14.38 -27.53
C ASP A 79 -7.09 -13.05 -26.81
N LEU A 80 -5.92 -12.47 -27.13
CA LEU A 80 -5.47 -11.21 -26.54
C LEU A 80 -6.00 -10.01 -27.33
N SER A 81 -6.43 -8.99 -26.59
CA SER A 81 -6.67 -7.67 -27.18
C SER A 81 -5.34 -7.04 -27.67
N ASP A 82 -5.41 -6.14 -28.65
CA ASP A 82 -4.22 -5.41 -29.12
C ASP A 82 -3.52 -4.66 -27.98
N ARG A 83 -4.29 -4.14 -27.02
CA ARG A 83 -3.78 -3.45 -25.84
C ARG A 83 -2.94 -4.37 -24.96
N ASP A 84 -3.43 -5.59 -24.71
CA ASP A 84 -2.77 -6.55 -23.84
C ASP A 84 -1.55 -7.16 -24.52
N ALA A 85 -1.64 -7.49 -25.81
CA ALA A 85 -0.51 -7.92 -26.61
C ALA A 85 0.61 -6.87 -26.62
N ALA A 86 0.26 -5.59 -26.84
CA ALA A 86 1.23 -4.50 -26.78
C ALA A 86 1.83 -4.32 -25.38
N ARG A 87 1.06 -4.53 -24.30
CA ARG A 87 1.55 -4.48 -22.92
C ARG A 87 2.58 -5.59 -22.66
N LEU A 88 2.27 -6.82 -23.02
CA LEU A 88 3.18 -7.97 -22.85
C LEU A 88 4.46 -7.80 -23.65
N VAL A 89 4.40 -7.28 -24.88
CA VAL A 89 5.59 -6.99 -25.70
C VAL A 89 6.49 -5.93 -25.04
N ARG A 90 5.92 -4.92 -24.38
CA ARG A 90 6.72 -3.94 -23.62
C ARG A 90 7.40 -4.57 -22.41
N LEU A 91 6.74 -5.51 -21.73
CA LEU A 91 7.27 -6.22 -20.56
C LEU A 91 8.38 -7.22 -20.92
N ALA A 92 8.26 -7.90 -22.07
CA ALA A 92 9.28 -8.83 -22.55
C ALA A 92 10.59 -8.12 -22.97
N ARG A 93 10.54 -6.80 -23.20
CA ARG A 93 11.74 -6.01 -23.48
C ARG A 93 12.50 -5.83 -22.17
N PRO A 94 13.79 -6.23 -22.08
CA PRO A 94 14.58 -5.96 -20.90
C PRO A 94 14.53 -4.45 -20.62
N ALA A 95 14.07 -4.08 -19.42
CA ALA A 95 13.99 -2.69 -19.02
C ALA A 95 15.39 -2.08 -19.15
N ALA A 96 15.54 -1.09 -20.03
CA ALA A 96 16.66 -0.17 -19.92
C ALA A 96 16.56 0.44 -18.51
N THR A 97 17.53 0.14 -17.68
CA THR A 97 17.59 0.41 -16.25
C THR A 97 17.15 1.86 -15.97
N GLY A 98 15.98 2.00 -15.38
CA GLY A 98 15.42 3.26 -14.90
C GLY A 98 15.18 3.15 -13.41
N GLU A 99 16.27 3.06 -12.64
CA GLU A 99 16.23 3.32 -11.21
C GLU A 99 15.71 4.74 -10.98
N GLY A 100 14.61 4.84 -10.22
CA GLY A 100 13.98 6.11 -9.89
C GLY A 100 13.11 5.94 -8.66
N GLY A 101 13.65 5.30 -7.63
CA GLY A 101 13.06 5.28 -6.30
C GLY A 101 12.90 6.72 -5.82
N SER A 102 11.67 7.22 -5.87
CA SER A 102 11.27 8.49 -5.27
C SER A 102 11.29 8.32 -3.75
N ALA A 103 12.48 8.39 -3.16
CA ALA A 103 12.65 8.59 -1.74
C ALA A 103 12.13 10.00 -1.39
N THR A 104 10.92 10.07 -0.85
CA THR A 104 10.42 11.25 -0.13
C THR A 104 11.28 11.46 1.11
N LYS A 105 12.37 12.20 0.95
CA LYS A 105 13.12 12.78 2.06
C LYS A 105 12.39 14.05 2.51
N GLU A 106 11.33 13.90 3.30
CA GLU A 106 10.82 15.02 4.10
C GLU A 106 11.63 15.10 5.41
N THR A 107 12.69 15.90 5.35
CA THR A 107 13.33 16.45 6.55
C THR A 107 12.41 17.52 7.14
N VAL A 108 11.59 17.16 8.13
CA VAL A 108 11.09 18.14 9.10
C VAL A 108 12.26 18.47 10.03
N SER A 109 12.93 19.57 9.70
CA SER A 109 13.90 20.23 10.57
C SER A 109 13.11 20.86 11.71
N GLY A 110 13.32 20.36 12.92
CA GLY A 110 12.78 20.93 14.14
C GLY A 110 13.48 22.26 14.43
N ASP A 111 12.75 23.37 14.27
CA ASP A 111 13.18 24.67 14.77
C ASP A 111 12.61 24.85 16.19
N LEU A 112 13.39 24.40 17.17
CA LEU A 112 13.29 24.82 18.55
C LEU A 112 13.96 26.19 18.66
N SER A 113 13.18 27.25 18.52
CA SER A 113 13.61 28.61 18.84
C SER A 113 12.71 29.20 19.92
N LEU A 114 13.18 29.12 21.16
CA LEU A 114 12.80 30.01 22.27
C LEU A 114 13.87 31.11 22.37
N PRO A 115 13.48 32.35 22.68
CA PRO A 115 14.35 33.20 23.49
C PRO A 115 13.64 33.77 24.73
N GLU A 116 14.53 34.11 25.67
CA GLU A 116 14.40 34.61 27.07
C GLU A 116 13.28 35.61 27.40
#